data_AF-A0AA40K4H9-F1
#
_entry.id   AF-A0AA40K4H9-F1
#
_cell.length_a   1.000
_cell.length_b   1.000
_cell.length_c   1.000
_cell.angle_alpha   90.00
_cell.angle_beta   90.00
_cell.angle_gamma   90.00
#
_symmetry.space_group_name_H-M   'P 1'
#
loop_
_entity.id
_entity.type
_entity.pdbx_description
1 polymer ?
#
loop_
_entity_poly.entity_id
_entity_poly.type
_entity_poly.pdbx_seq_one_letter_code
_entity_poly.pdbx_strand_id
1 'polypeptide(L)' 'MRLINTATLKLEGPFMGPLPPYAILSHTWGDEELSLQQYTASEPHAQSKGFQKIQSASAQAARGGHQYLWVDTVCI' A
#
# COMPACT_ATOMS: atom_id res chain seq x y z
N MET A 1 -6.94 -9.31 6.74
CA MET A 1 -6.00 -8.70 5.76
C MET A 1 -6.05 -7.18 5.88
N ARG A 2 -4.92 -6.47 5.72
CA ARG A 2 -4.90 -4.99 5.65
C ARG A 2 -4.78 -4.55 4.19
N LEU A 3 -5.28 -3.37 3.86
CA LEU A 3 -5.25 -2.81 2.50
C LEU A 3 -4.91 -1.32 2.56
N ILE A 4 -4.23 -0.80 1.55
CA ILE A 4 -3.97 0.62 1.38
C ILE A 4 -5.11 1.21 0.55
N ASN A 5 -5.79 2.23 1.06
CA ASN A 5 -6.76 2.99 0.29
C ASN A 5 -6.03 3.83 -0.77
N THR A 6 -6.40 3.68 -2.04
CA THR A 6 -5.70 4.32 -3.15
C THR A 6 -5.87 5.84 -3.20
N ALA A 7 -6.95 6.38 -2.60
CA ALA A 7 -7.22 7.81 -2.55
C ALA A 7 -6.56 8.49 -1.35
N THR A 8 -6.53 7.83 -0.19
CA THR A 8 -6.00 8.43 1.06
C THR A 8 -4.60 7.96 1.42
N LEU A 9 -4.11 6.90 0.78
CA LEU A 9 -2.88 6.17 1.13
C LEU A 9 -2.87 5.66 2.58
N LYS A 10 -4.01 5.62 3.26
CA LYS A 10 -4.11 5.09 4.62
C LYS A 10 -4.28 3.58 4.58
N LEU A 11 -3.71 2.93 5.60
CA LEU A 11 -3.92 1.51 5.83
C LEU A 11 -5.30 1.31 6.48
N GLU A 12 -6.13 0.47 5.88
CA GLU A 12 -7.47 0.10 6.34
C GLU A 12 -7.54 -1.40 6.67
N GLY A 13 -8.46 -1.76 7.57
CA GLY A 13 -8.66 -3.13 8.06
C GLY A 13 -8.33 -3.28 9.56
N PRO A 14 -8.16 -4.51 10.06
CA PRO A 14 -8.13 -5.77 9.31
C PRO A 14 -9.51 -6.19 8.78
N PHE A 15 -9.58 -6.49 7.49
CA PHE A 15 -10.75 -7.12 6.87
C PHE A 15 -10.76 -8.62 7.21
N MET A 16 -11.87 -9.08 7.80
CA MET A 16 -12.06 -10.47 8.29
C MET A 16 -13.13 -11.24 7.49
N GLY A 17 -13.73 -10.62 6.47
CA GLY A 17 -14.81 -11.17 5.65
C GLY A 17 -14.52 -11.04 4.15
N PRO A 18 -15.55 -10.95 3.28
CA PRO A 18 -15.33 -10.77 1.84
C PRO A 18 -14.49 -9.51 1.60
N LEU A 19 -13.37 -9.69 0.91
CA LEU A 19 -12.42 -8.62 0.64
C LEU A 19 -12.97 -7.73 -0.48
N PRO A 20 -12.85 -6.39 -0.37
CA PRO A 20 -13.20 -5.51 -1.46
C PRO A 20 -12.25 -5.76 -2.65
N PRO A 21 -12.61 -5.42 -3.90
CA PRO A 21 -11.68 -5.51 -5.02
C PRO A 21 -10.43 -4.66 -4.78
N TYR A 22 -9.25 -5.28 -4.86
CA TYR A 22 -7.96 -4.62 -4.68
C TYR A 22 -6.98 -5.00 -5.80
N ALA A 23 -6.09 -4.07 -6.11
CA ALA A 23 -4.92 -4.35 -6.94
C ALA A 23 -3.78 -4.89 -6.06
N ILE A 24 -2.90 -5.69 -6.64
CA ILE A 24 -1.72 -6.22 -5.96
C ILE A 24 -0.48 -5.56 -6.56
N LEU A 25 0.36 -4.95 -5.71
CA LEU A 25 1.70 -4.54 -6.12
C LEU A 25 2.61 -5.77 -6.06
N SER A 26 2.77 -6.42 -7.21
CA SER A 26 3.64 -7.60 -7.36
C SER A 26 5.06 -7.18 -7.76
N HIS A 27 6.07 -7.56 -6.95
CA HIS A 27 7.53 -7.51 -7.24
C HIS A 27 8.23 -6.13 -7.35
N THR A 28 9.55 -5.95 -7.15
CA THR A 28 10.68 -6.80 -6.71
C THR A 28 11.23 -6.32 -5.36
N TRP A 29 11.68 -7.26 -4.52
CA TRP A 29 12.42 -7.02 -3.29
C TRP A 29 13.66 -6.18 -3.59
N GLY A 30 13.85 -5.09 -2.86
CA GLY A 30 15.00 -4.21 -2.97
C GLY A 30 15.17 -3.41 -1.68
N ASP A 31 16.31 -2.75 -1.51
CA ASP A 31 16.70 -2.07 -0.27
C ASP A 31 15.79 -0.88 0.13
N GLU A 32 14.74 -0.63 -0.64
CA GLU A 32 13.90 0.57 -0.55
C GLU A 32 12.47 0.26 -0.14
N GLU A 33 12.19 -0.97 0.32
CA GLU A 33 10.87 -1.36 0.79
C GLU A 33 10.53 -0.74 2.15
N LEU A 34 9.25 -0.39 2.31
CA LEU A 34 8.74 0.10 3.58
C LEU A 34 8.13 -1.05 4.37
N SER A 35 8.62 -1.27 5.58
CA SER A 35 7.90 -2.09 6.55
C SER A 35 6.60 -1.42 6.99
N LEU A 36 5.65 -2.21 7.47
CA LEU A 36 4.45 -1.72 8.16
C LEU A 36 4.78 -0.64 9.21
N GLN A 37 5.81 -0.85 10.03
CA GLN A 37 6.17 0.09 11.10
C GLN A 37 6.57 1.45 10.52
N GLN A 38 7.43 1.45 9.49
CA GLN A 38 7.83 2.66 8.78
C GLN A 38 6.64 3.34 8.07
N TYR A 39 5.72 2.54 7.52
CA TYR A 39 4.52 3.06 6.84
C TYR A 39 3.55 3.75 7.81
N THR A 40 3.47 3.27 9.05
CA THR A 40 2.57 3.82 10.09
C THR A 40 3.21 4.87 10.99
N ALA A 41 4.53 5.04 10.92
CA ALA A 41 5.25 5.99 11.76
C ALA A 41 4.91 7.44 11.38
N SER A 42 4.81 8.31 12.39
CA SER A 42 4.53 9.74 12.22
C SER A 42 5.65 10.54 11.55
N GLU A 43 6.82 9.92 11.35
CA GLU A 43 7.98 10.56 10.71
C GLU A 43 7.76 10.72 9.20
N PRO A 44 8.37 11.74 8.56
CA PRO A 44 8.17 12.01 7.14
C PRO A 44 8.87 10.98 6.24
N HIS A 45 8.18 9.88 5.94
CA HIS A 45 8.63 8.86 4.97
C HIS A 45 8.28 9.24 3.51
N ALA A 46 7.70 10.42 3.31
CA ALA A 46 7.24 10.91 2.00
C ALA A 46 8.35 10.92 0.93
N GLN A 47 9.62 11.03 1.35
CA GLN A 47 10.78 11.04 0.46
C GLN A 47 11.42 9.66 0.24
N SER A 48 10.97 8.62 0.96
CA SER A 48 11.48 7.25 0.74
C SER A 48 11.02 6.73 -0.62
N LYS A 49 11.91 6.03 -1.33
CA LYS A 49 11.56 5.45 -2.64
C LYS A 49 10.46 4.39 -2.50
N GLY A 50 10.40 3.68 -1.38
CA GLY A 50 9.30 2.77 -1.05
C GLY A 50 7.94 3.47 -0.97
N PHE A 51 7.85 4.65 -0.33
CA PHE A 51 6.60 5.40 -0.28
C PHE A 51 6.19 5.91 -1.66
N GLN A 52 7.15 6.38 -2.47
CA GLN A 52 6.91 6.82 -3.84
C GLN A 52 6.44 5.67 -4.75
N LYS A 53 6.98 4.47 -4.55
CA LYS A 53 6.53 3.24 -5.22
C LYS A 53 5.07 2.94 -4.87
N ILE A 54 4.71 2.99 -3.59
CA ILE A 54 3.33 2.78 -3.13
C ILE A 54 2.39 3.84 -3.70
N GLN A 55 2.77 5.12 -3.69
CA GLN A 55 1.98 6.19 -4.31
C GLN A 55 1.72 5.94 -5.80
N SER A 56 2.78 5.57 -6.54
CA SER A 56 2.69 5.31 -7.98
C SER A 56 1.83 4.07 -8.27
N ALA A 57 1.91 3.05 -7.42
CA ALA A 57 1.09 1.86 -7.50
C ALA A 57 -0.38 2.16 -7.17
N SER A 58 -0.65 2.95 -6.12
CA SER A 58 -2.01 3.38 -5.77
C SER A 58 -2.65 4.20 -6.90
N ALA A 59 -1.89 5.08 -7.54
CA ALA A 59 -2.38 5.83 -8.69
C ALA A 59 -2.71 4.92 -9.89
N GLN A 60 -1.89 3.88 -10.12
CA GLN A 60 -2.18 2.86 -11.15
C GLN A 60 -3.42 2.04 -10.81
N ALA A 61 -3.55 1.59 -9.57
CA ALA A 61 -4.70 0.85 -9.07
C ALA A 61 -6.00 1.66 -9.22
N ALA A 62 -5.97 2.94 -8.83
CA ALA A 62 -7.11 3.84 -8.99
C ALA A 62 -7.51 4.01 -10.47
N ARG A 63 -6.55 4.15 -11.38
CA ARG A 63 -6.82 4.19 -12.83
C ARG A 63 -7.42 2.88 -13.36
N GLY A 64 -7.08 1.75 -12.75
CA GLY A 64 -7.67 0.44 -13.05
C GLY A 64 -9.04 0.20 -12.39
N GLY A 65 -9.58 1.17 -11.63
CA GLY A 65 -10.86 1.02 -10.93
C GLY A 65 -10.78 0.28 -9.59
N HIS A 66 -9.57 0.05 -9.06
CA HIS A 66 -9.39 -0.57 -7.76
C HIS A 66 -9.27 0.49 -6.66
N GLN A 67 -10.16 0.43 -5.67
CA GLN A 67 -10.14 1.35 -4.53
C GLN A 67 -9.02 1.03 -3.54
N TYR A 68 -8.54 -0.21 -3.56
CA TYR A 68 -7.58 -0.73 -2.62
C TYR A 68 -6.33 -1.28 -3.32
N LEU A 69 -5.20 -1.19 -2.63
CA LEU A 69 -3.93 -1.76 -3.01
C LEU A 69 -3.42 -2.67 -1.89
N TRP A 70 -2.92 -3.85 -2.24
CA TRP A 70 -2.21 -4.74 -1.33
C TRP A 70 -0.71 -4.74 -1.64
N VAL A 71 0.12 -4.62 -0.59
CA VAL A 71 1.59 -4.60 -0.64
C VAL A 71 2.11 -5.53 0.46
N ASP A 72 2.90 -6.54 0.11
CA ASP A 72 3.38 -7.60 1.02
C ASP A 72 4.08 -7.10 2.29
N THR A 73 4.92 -6.08 2.17
CA THR A 73 5.73 -5.52 3.27
C THR A 73 4.95 -4.64 4.25
N VAL A 74 3.76 -4.16 3.83
CA VAL A 74 2.92 -3.24 4.61
C VAL A 74 1.59 -3.88 5.03
N CYS A 75 1.05 -4.79 4.22
CA CYS A 75 -0.30 -5.34 4.34
C CYS A 75 -0.36 -6.76 4.95
N ILE A 76 0.76 -7.25 5.50
CA ILE A 76 0.82 -8.49 6.29
C ILE A 76 0.05 -8.39 7.60
#